data_AF-A0A957VL67-F1
#
_entry.id   AF-A0A957VL67-F1
#
_cell.length_a   1.000
_cell.length_b   1.000
_cell.length_c   1.000
_cell.angle_alpha   90.00
_cell.angle_beta   90.00
_cell.angle_gamma   90.00
#
_symmetry.space_group_name_H-M   'P 1'
#
loop_
_entity.id
_entity.type
_entity.pdbx_description
1 polymer ?
#
loop_
_entity_poly.entity_id
_entity_poly.type
_entity_poly.pdbx_seq_one_letter_code
_entity_poly.pdbx_strand_id
1 'polypeptide(L)'
;MDEFLAALQQGDDAACEAAVNALTPADEAALLVLLDDADPDRRWWALRALAQVGDADAVPAVAHALTDADAGMRAVAALALGHMHVRAPSDVRRLLPNIS
;
A
#
# COMPACT_ATOMS: atom_id res chain seq x y z
N MET A 1 2.18 2.32 -13.77
CA MET A 1 2.74 0.98 -13.48
C MET A 1 4.16 0.73 -13.99
N ASP A 2 4.46 0.77 -15.29
CA ASP A 2 5.73 0.21 -15.82
C ASP A 2 6.99 0.87 -15.27
N GLU A 3 6.98 2.19 -15.13
CA GLU A 3 8.09 2.96 -14.53
C GLU A 3 8.31 2.59 -13.07
N PHE A 4 7.23 2.37 -12.31
CA PHE A 4 7.30 1.95 -10.92
C PHE A 4 7.93 0.55 -10.80
N LEU A 5 7.53 -0.40 -11.65
CA LEU A 5 8.12 -1.74 -11.66
C LEU A 5 9.60 -1.71 -12.05
N ALA A 6 9.99 -0.86 -13.00
CA ALA A 6 11.38 -0.68 -13.39
C ALA A 6 12.23 -0.07 -12.25
N ALA A 7 11.70 0.93 -11.55
CA ALA A 7 12.36 1.54 -10.39
C ALA A 7 12.59 0.53 -9.27
N LEU A 8 11.58 -0.32 -8.98
CA LEU A 8 11.71 -1.41 -8.00
C LEU A 8 12.81 -2.41 -8.38
N GLN A 9 12.88 -2.80 -9.65
CA GLN A 9 13.93 -3.71 -10.12
C GLN A 9 15.34 -3.13 -10.01
N GLN A 10 15.47 -1.82 -10.08
CA GLN A 10 16.74 -1.10 -9.98
C GLN A 10 17.12 -0.78 -8.53
N GLY A 11 16.18 -0.93 -7.58
CA GLY A 11 16.36 -0.49 -6.19
C GLY A 11 16.53 1.02 -6.06
N ASP A 12 15.94 1.79 -6.99
CA ASP A 12 16.01 3.25 -6.97
C ASP A 12 14.80 3.81 -6.22
N ASP A 13 14.99 4.06 -4.93
CA ASP A 13 13.96 4.61 -4.05
C ASP A 13 13.45 5.98 -4.51
N ALA A 14 14.32 6.82 -5.09
CA ALA A 14 13.93 8.14 -5.57
C ALA A 14 13.05 8.03 -6.81
N ALA A 15 13.39 7.12 -7.73
CA ALA A 15 12.54 6.80 -8.87
C ALA A 15 11.23 6.14 -8.44
N CYS A 16 11.23 5.31 -7.39
CA CYS A 16 10.01 4.73 -6.83
C CYS A 16 9.08 5.82 -6.29
N GLU A 17 9.57 6.76 -5.48
CA GLU A 17 8.75 7.90 -5.01
C GLU A 17 8.18 8.71 -6.17
N ALA A 18 9.00 9.02 -7.17
CA ALA A 18 8.54 9.75 -8.34
C ALA A 18 7.43 8.98 -9.08
N ALA A 19 7.63 7.68 -9.29
CA ALA A 19 6.68 6.82 -9.97
C ALA A 19 5.37 6.66 -9.19
N VAL A 20 5.41 6.63 -7.85
CA VAL A 20 4.21 6.58 -7.00
C VAL A 20 3.30 7.78 -7.25
N ASN A 21 3.87 8.96 -7.49
CA ASN A 21 3.08 10.15 -7.82
C ASN A 21 2.41 10.09 -9.21
N ALA A 22 2.91 9.23 -10.09
CA ALA A 22 2.32 9.00 -11.41
C ALA A 22 1.29 7.85 -11.42
N LEU A 23 1.14 7.10 -10.32
CA LEU A 23 0.16 6.04 -10.20
C LEU A 23 -1.27 6.58 -10.12
N THR A 24 -2.21 5.75 -10.56
CA THR A 24 -3.64 6.04 -10.61
C THR A 24 -4.42 4.93 -9.90
N PRO A 25 -5.72 5.13 -9.59
CA PRO A 25 -6.55 4.06 -9.04
C PRO A 25 -6.63 2.81 -9.94
N ALA A 26 -6.39 2.93 -11.26
CA ALA A 26 -6.33 1.79 -12.17
C ALA A 26 -5.15 0.84 -11.87
N ASP A 27 -4.13 1.34 -11.19
CA ASP A 27 -2.95 0.57 -10.78
C ASP A 27 -3.22 -0.26 -9.50
N GLU A 28 -4.33 -0.03 -8.79
CA GLU A 28 -4.63 -0.65 -7.49
C GLU A 28 -4.54 -2.18 -7.52
N ALA A 29 -5.15 -2.82 -8.52
CA ALA A 29 -5.14 -4.28 -8.63
C ALA A 29 -3.71 -4.85 -8.75
N ALA A 30 -2.83 -4.16 -9.47
CA ALA A 30 -1.44 -4.58 -9.60
C ALA A 30 -0.64 -4.35 -8.30
N LEU A 31 -0.94 -3.26 -7.58
CA LEU A 31 -0.34 -3.00 -6.27
C LEU A 31 -0.77 -4.02 -5.22
N LEU A 32 -2.03 -4.46 -5.24
CA LEU A 32 -2.52 -5.52 -4.36
C LEU A 32 -1.75 -6.84 -4.58
N VAL A 33 -1.45 -7.18 -5.83
CA VAL A 33 -0.61 -8.36 -6.14
C VAL A 33 0.82 -8.20 -5.61
N LEU A 34 1.38 -6.99 -5.66
CA LEU A 34 2.72 -6.71 -5.14
C LEU A 34 2.83 -6.76 -3.60
N LEU A 35 1.71 -6.67 -2.86
CA LEU A 35 1.73 -6.84 -1.41
C LEU A 35 2.12 -8.26 -0.98
N ASP A 36 1.93 -9.25 -1.85
CA ASP A 36 2.30 -10.65 -1.61
C ASP A 36 3.69 -11.00 -2.18
N ASP A 37 4.46 -10.02 -2.65
CA ASP A 37 5.79 -10.27 -3.22
C ASP A 37 6.77 -10.80 -2.16
N ALA A 38 7.69 -11.67 -2.57
CA ALA A 38 8.69 -12.22 -1.64
C ALA A 38 9.70 -11.16 -1.17
N ASP A 39 9.90 -10.11 -1.97
CA ASP A 39 10.81 -9.02 -1.65
C ASP A 39 10.14 -8.01 -0.70
N PRO A 40 10.66 -7.83 0.53
CA PRO A 40 10.11 -6.87 1.49
C PRO A 40 10.07 -5.43 0.98
N ASP A 41 11.04 -5.02 0.16
CA ASP A 41 11.08 -3.64 -0.35
C ASP A 41 9.95 -3.41 -1.37
N ARG A 42 9.67 -4.43 -2.21
CA ARG A 42 8.57 -4.37 -3.19
C ARG A 42 7.21 -4.35 -2.50
N ARG A 43 7.03 -5.15 -1.43
CA ARG A 43 5.83 -5.11 -0.60
C ARG A 43 5.64 -3.75 0.08
N TRP A 44 6.71 -3.18 0.62
CA TRP A 44 6.69 -1.88 1.28
C TRP A 44 6.26 -0.77 0.30
N TRP A 45 6.88 -0.73 -0.88
CA TRP A 45 6.54 0.23 -1.93
C TRP A 45 5.11 0.06 -2.44
N ALA A 46 4.62 -1.17 -2.57
CA ALA A 46 3.23 -1.44 -2.95
C ALA A 46 2.25 -0.89 -1.92
N LEU A 47 2.52 -1.12 -0.62
CA LEU A 47 1.68 -0.61 0.47
C LEU A 47 1.70 0.92 0.54
N ARG A 48 2.88 1.52 0.31
CA ARG A 48 3.07 2.98 0.23
C ARG A 48 2.34 3.60 -0.97
N ALA A 49 2.30 2.90 -2.10
CA ALA A 49 1.54 3.32 -3.27
C ALA A 49 0.02 3.22 -3.02
N LEU A 50 -0.44 2.13 -2.40
CA LEU A 50 -1.86 1.95 -2.01
C LEU A 50 -2.32 3.02 -1.03
N ALA A 51 -1.47 3.51 -0.13
CA ALA A 51 -1.79 4.68 0.70
C ALA A 51 -2.23 5.89 -0.14
N GLN A 52 -1.60 6.10 -1.29
CA GLN A 52 -1.82 7.25 -2.16
C GLN A 52 -2.99 7.04 -3.11
N VAL A 53 -3.08 5.89 -3.77
CA VAL A 53 -4.06 5.66 -4.85
C VAL A 53 -5.19 4.68 -4.48
N GLY A 54 -5.01 3.90 -3.42
CA GLY A 54 -5.95 2.85 -3.03
C GLY A 54 -7.24 3.40 -2.42
N ASP A 55 -8.34 2.71 -2.72
CA ASP A 55 -9.69 3.00 -2.27
C ASP A 55 -10.24 1.89 -1.34
N ALA A 56 -11.57 1.85 -1.13
CA ALA A 56 -12.26 0.93 -0.25
C ALA A 56 -11.89 -0.56 -0.48
N ASP A 57 -11.66 -0.95 -1.73
CA ASP A 57 -11.33 -2.34 -2.10
C ASP A 57 -9.94 -2.78 -1.60
N ALA A 58 -9.02 -1.83 -1.41
CA ALA A 58 -7.69 -2.11 -0.85
C ALA A 58 -7.69 -2.20 0.68
N VAL A 59 -8.72 -1.69 1.37
CA VAL A 59 -8.76 -1.60 2.84
C VAL A 59 -8.54 -2.95 3.54
N PRO A 60 -9.14 -4.08 3.12
CA PRO A 60 -8.89 -5.38 3.75
C PRO A 60 -7.42 -5.83 3.67
N ALA A 61 -6.77 -5.62 2.51
CA ALA A 61 -5.38 -5.99 2.31
C ALA A 61 -4.44 -5.11 3.14
N VAL A 62 -4.68 -3.80 3.17
CA VAL A 62 -3.91 -2.86 4.00
C VAL A 62 -4.13 -3.14 5.49
N ALA A 63 -5.34 -3.50 5.90
CA ALA A 63 -5.63 -3.89 7.28
C ALA A 63 -4.88 -5.16 7.70
N HIS A 64 -4.70 -6.13 6.79
CA HIS A 64 -3.89 -7.30 7.07
C HIS A 64 -2.42 -6.94 7.37
N ALA A 65 -1.86 -5.98 6.63
CA ALA A 65 -0.49 -5.51 6.82
C ALA A 65 -0.21 -4.84 8.19
N LEU A 66 -1.25 -4.46 8.95
CA LEU A 66 -1.10 -4.01 10.34
C LEU A 66 -0.57 -5.11 11.28
N THR A 67 -0.71 -6.38 10.88
CA THR A 67 -0.25 -7.54 11.65
C THR A 67 1.04 -8.15 11.09
N ASP A 68 1.67 -7.50 10.10
CA ASP A 68 2.92 -7.97 9.52
C ASP A 68 4.04 -8.03 10.58
N ALA A 69 4.95 -9.00 10.43
CA ALA A 69 6.10 -9.16 11.31
C ALA A 69 7.06 -7.97 11.22
N ASP A 70 7.17 -7.37 10.04
CA ASP A 70 8.00 -6.20 9.79
C ASP A 70 7.37 -4.91 10.37
N ALA A 71 8.14 -4.17 11.16
CA ALA A 71 7.65 -2.96 11.81
C ALA A 71 7.39 -1.80 10.82
N GLY A 72 8.16 -1.74 9.73
CA GLY A 72 7.96 -0.78 8.65
C GLY A 72 6.65 -1.03 7.91
N MET A 73 6.34 -2.30 7.61
CA MET A 73 5.05 -2.70 7.01
C MET A 73 3.87 -2.29 7.90
N ARG A 74 3.93 -2.54 9.21
CA ARG A 74 2.89 -2.11 10.15
C ARG A 74 2.71 -0.59 10.17
N ALA A 75 3.81 0.17 10.15
CA ALA A 75 3.78 1.63 10.15
C ALA A 75 3.14 2.20 8.87
N VAL A 76 3.51 1.67 7.70
CA VAL A 76 2.93 2.10 6.42
C VAL A 76 1.47 1.66 6.31
N ALA A 77 1.09 0.49 6.81
CA ALA A 77 -0.30 0.05 6.85
C ALA A 77 -1.18 1.03 7.64
N ALA A 78 -0.71 1.48 8.81
CA ALA A 78 -1.43 2.46 9.62
C ALA A 78 -1.57 3.81 8.90
N LEU A 79 -0.51 4.27 8.24
CA LEU A 79 -0.54 5.49 7.42
C LEU A 79 -1.55 5.34 6.27
N ALA A 80 -1.50 4.23 5.52
CA ALA A 80 -2.38 3.95 4.40
C ALA A 80 -3.85 3.95 4.82
N LEU A 81 -4.20 3.27 5.92
CA LEU A 81 -5.57 3.30 6.46
C LEU A 81 -5.99 4.69 6.93
N GLY A 82 -5.09 5.48 7.49
CA GLY A 82 -5.38 6.87 7.86
C GLY A 82 -5.77 7.72 6.63
N HIS A 83 -5.02 7.58 5.53
CA HIS A 83 -5.31 8.25 4.26
C HIS A 83 -6.61 7.74 3.63
N MET A 84 -6.83 6.42 3.64
CA MET A 84 -8.05 5.81 3.16
C MET A 84 -9.27 6.22 4.00
N HIS A 85 -9.13 6.40 5.32
CA HIS A 85 -10.24 6.83 6.18
C HIS A 85 -10.76 8.22 5.82
N VAL A 86 -9.89 9.13 5.38
CA VAL A 86 -10.30 10.46 4.91
C VAL A 86 -11.14 10.37 3.63
N ARG A 87 -10.90 9.37 2.78
CA ARG A 87 -11.63 9.16 1.51
C ARG A 87 -12.85 8.25 1.66
N ALA A 88 -12.74 7.21 2.49
CA ALA A 88 -13.69 6.13 2.70
C ALA A 88 -13.81 5.77 4.21
N PRO A 89 -14.45 6.63 5.03
CA PRO A 89 -14.46 6.48 6.48
C PRO A 89 -15.24 5.25 6.98
N SER A 90 -16.25 4.81 6.22
CA SER A 90 -17.13 3.68 6.54
C SER A 90 -16.38 2.35 6.59
N ASP A 91 -15.49 2.12 5.62
CA ASP A 91 -14.84 0.83 5.38
C ASP A 91 -13.72 0.57 6.38
N VAL A 92 -12.91 1.60 6.66
CA VAL A 92 -11.86 1.53 7.68
C VAL A 92 -12.46 1.30 9.07
N ARG A 93 -13.54 2.00 9.43
CA ARG A 93 -14.16 1.89 10.76
C ARG A 93 -14.72 0.49 11.04
N ARG A 94 -15.13 -0.24 10.00
CA ARG A 94 -15.67 -1.60 10.15
C ARG A 94 -14.57 -2.62 10.49
N LEU A 95 -13.33 -2.36 10.10
CA LEU A 95 -12.21 -3.29 10.23
C LEU A 95 -11.34 -3.03 11.47
N LEU A 96 -11.25 -1.78 11.95
CA LEU A 96 -10.52 -1.43 13.17
C LEU A 96 -10.97 -2.10 14.49
N PRO A 97 -12.26 -2.41 14.76
CA PRO A 97 -12.62 -3.05 16.04
C PRO A 97 -12.12 -4.49 16.19
N ASN A 98 -11.59 -5.11 15.13
CA ASN A 98 -11.11 -6.51 15.14
C ASN A 98 -9.58 -6.64 15.15
N ILE A 99 -8.84 -5.55 15.24
CA ILE A 99 -7.36 -5.57 15.27
C ILE A 99 -6.93 -5.38 16.73
N SER A 100 -7.01 -6.46 17.51
CA SER A 100 -6.63 -6.51 18.92
C SER A 100 -5.54 -7.54 19.18
#